data_AF-A0A833B2A3-F1
#
_entry.id   AF-A0A833B2A3-F1
#
_cell.length_a   1.000
_cell.length_b   1.000
_cell.length_c   1.000
_cell.angle_alpha   90.00
_cell.angle_beta   90.00
_cell.angle_gamma   90.00
#
_symmetry.space_group_name_H-M   'P 1'
#
loop_
_entity.id
_entity.type
_entity.pdbx_description
1 polymer ?
#
loop_
_entity_poly.entity_id
_entity_poly.type
_entity_poly.pdbx_seq_one_letter_code
_entity_poly.pdbx_strand_id
1 'polypeptide(L)'
;AGVYFRLIVFRKSGSEYVFQSAADYTSNGTGTPVLKQGRLLTRSGTIRVVGYSFNTTAALGTIPASYTYNSSTINIPNMNSDFMTFDSGDITNVNSLSHNLLPVSFSQKLCKLTITISPTGFPSNTITNCTGVYVKQGGNSTSWKIGPSTNVVAANTNNTAAFSPNTTLSTTIRMVPFAGARTITVHFNTLTISGRTVPNNTEITSTQSVQLKEGKSYTMKIQFKKTIGINVPSGSINLTTNGCSATDKTNLAKLIWADGNLKSTGSANYVWGTYSEYGYYYTWYSTYTGNTSTNNTDPCTKLKSDYGTGWRTPNSNELTMLSRCTNKTITNKGMWFMNNTIGLFLPATGFRNHTQGSYTSADIDVGNAGRYWSSNANGSFAYVLEFSSNYASVPSNNNRKANGLTVRCVKNK
;
A
#
# COMPACT_ATOMS: atom_id res chain seq x y z
N ALA A 1 -19.77 -29.49 -4.95
CA ALA A 1 -21.09 -30.01 -4.54
C ALA A 1 -21.73 -29.02 -3.57
N GLY A 2 -23.06 -29.00 -3.43
CA GLY A 2 -23.80 -28.15 -2.49
C GLY A 2 -24.25 -26.79 -3.04
N VAL A 3 -23.79 -26.38 -4.23
CA VAL A 3 -24.15 -25.08 -4.82
C VAL A 3 -25.55 -25.11 -5.39
N TYR A 4 -26.36 -24.08 -5.07
CA TYR A 4 -27.71 -23.89 -5.56
C TYR A 4 -27.72 -23.17 -6.92
N PHE A 5 -28.61 -23.60 -7.80
CA PHE A 5 -28.86 -22.96 -9.10
C PHE A 5 -30.33 -23.09 -9.49
N ARG A 6 -30.82 -22.12 -10.26
CA ARG A 6 -32.17 -22.11 -10.83
C ARG A 6 -32.09 -22.36 -12.32
N LEU A 7 -32.98 -23.19 -12.84
CA LEU A 7 -33.25 -23.35 -14.26
C LEU A 7 -34.64 -22.82 -14.58
N ILE A 8 -34.78 -22.13 -15.70
CA ILE A 8 -35.99 -21.48 -16.17
C ILE A 8 -36.22 -21.92 -17.62
N VAL A 9 -37.39 -22.47 -17.90
CA VAL A 9 -37.76 -22.98 -19.22
C VAL A 9 -38.66 -21.99 -19.92
N PHE A 10 -38.28 -21.66 -21.15
CA PHE A 10 -39.11 -20.89 -22.07
C PHE A 10 -39.42 -21.72 -23.31
N ARG A 11 -40.64 -21.62 -23.82
CA ARG A 11 -41.03 -22.19 -25.12
C ARG A 11 -40.99 -21.10 -26.17
N LYS A 12 -40.46 -21.42 -27.35
CA LYS A 12 -40.46 -20.52 -28.49
C LYS A 12 -41.86 -20.43 -29.10
N SER A 13 -42.32 -19.21 -29.35
CA SER A 13 -43.62 -18.89 -29.98
C SER A 13 -43.40 -17.80 -31.02
N GLY A 14 -43.29 -18.20 -32.29
CA GLY A 14 -42.83 -17.29 -33.35
C GLY A 14 -41.38 -16.86 -33.11
N SER A 15 -41.15 -15.55 -33.06
CA SER A 15 -39.86 -14.93 -32.70
C SER A 15 -39.65 -14.76 -31.19
N GLU A 16 -40.68 -15.00 -30.38
CA GLU A 16 -40.69 -14.71 -28.94
C GLU A 16 -40.52 -15.97 -28.07
N TYR A 17 -40.30 -15.75 -26.77
CA TYR A 17 -40.16 -16.81 -25.77
C TYR A 17 -41.17 -16.63 -24.64
N VAL A 18 -41.95 -17.68 -24.38
CA VAL A 18 -43.01 -17.70 -23.36
C VAL A 18 -42.57 -18.60 -22.20
N PHE A 19 -42.63 -18.09 -20.98
CA PHE A 19 -42.30 -18.86 -19.78
C PHE A 19 -43.16 -20.12 -19.65
N GLN A 20 -42.53 -21.22 -19.22
CA GLN A 20 -43.21 -22.50 -18.98
C GLN A 20 -43.11 -22.89 -17.51
N SER A 21 -41.90 -22.88 -16.95
CA SER A 21 -41.65 -23.36 -15.59
C SER A 21 -40.25 -22.98 -15.11
N ALA A 22 -40.02 -23.13 -13.81
CA ALA A 22 -38.70 -23.00 -13.20
C ALA A 22 -38.55 -23.97 -12.03
N ALA A 23 -37.30 -24.34 -11.74
CA ALA A 23 -36.96 -25.20 -10.63
C ALA A 23 -35.56 -24.90 -10.10
N ASP A 24 -35.38 -25.12 -8.80
CA ASP A 24 -34.10 -25.01 -8.13
C ASP A 24 -33.50 -26.37 -7.86
N TYR A 25 -32.19 -26.42 -8.01
CA TYR A 25 -31.40 -27.63 -7.83
C TYR A 25 -30.19 -27.34 -6.97
N THR A 26 -29.68 -28.39 -6.35
CA THR A 26 -28.36 -28.39 -5.70
C THR A 26 -27.42 -29.30 -6.48
N SER A 27 -26.27 -28.77 -6.86
CA SER A 27 -25.19 -29.56 -7.47
C SER A 27 -24.68 -30.63 -6.51
N ASN A 28 -24.42 -31.85 -6.98
CA ASN A 28 -23.87 -32.94 -6.15
C ASN A 28 -22.40 -33.28 -6.48
N GLY A 29 -21.72 -32.45 -7.27
CA GLY A 29 -20.29 -32.55 -7.55
C GLY A 29 -19.91 -33.52 -8.66
N THR A 30 -20.59 -34.66 -8.80
CA THR A 30 -20.23 -35.70 -9.77
C THR A 30 -21.42 -36.46 -10.39
N GLY A 31 -22.67 -36.07 -10.10
CA GLY A 31 -23.85 -36.79 -10.59
C GLY A 31 -25.05 -35.88 -10.90
N THR A 32 -26.26 -36.46 -10.80
CA THR A 32 -27.50 -35.75 -11.08
C THR A 32 -27.85 -34.71 -10.01
N PRO A 33 -28.05 -33.43 -10.36
CA PRO A 33 -28.46 -32.41 -9.41
C PRO A 33 -29.74 -32.77 -8.66
N VAL A 34 -29.80 -32.43 -7.37
CA VAL A 34 -30.95 -32.75 -6.51
C VAL A 34 -31.97 -31.62 -6.60
N LEU A 35 -33.21 -31.94 -6.99
CA LEU A 35 -34.33 -30.98 -7.00
C LEU A 35 -34.62 -30.49 -5.57
N LYS A 36 -34.78 -29.17 -5.41
CA LYS A 36 -35.08 -28.53 -4.12
C LYS A 36 -36.45 -27.89 -4.07
N GLN A 37 -36.86 -27.22 -5.14
CA GLN A 37 -38.20 -26.64 -5.27
C GLN A 37 -38.57 -26.44 -6.73
N GLY A 38 -39.87 -26.35 -7.02
CA GLY A 38 -40.39 -26.21 -8.38
C GLY A 38 -40.30 -27.51 -9.18
N ARG A 39 -40.59 -27.42 -10.48
CA ARG A 39 -40.56 -28.53 -11.44
C ARG A 39 -40.20 -27.97 -12.82
N LEU A 40 -39.34 -28.65 -13.58
CA LEU A 40 -39.12 -28.31 -14.99
C LEU A 40 -40.14 -29.04 -15.86
N LEU A 41 -41.06 -28.27 -16.41
CA LEU A 41 -42.15 -28.71 -17.29
C LEU A 41 -42.15 -27.85 -18.55
N THR A 42 -42.47 -28.47 -19.68
CA THR A 42 -42.76 -27.77 -20.94
C THR A 42 -43.83 -28.53 -21.70
N ARG A 43 -44.56 -27.81 -22.55
CA ARG A 43 -45.28 -28.43 -23.67
C ARG A 43 -44.30 -28.80 -24.79
N SER A 44 -44.72 -29.68 -25.69
CA SER A 44 -43.89 -30.07 -26.82
C SER A 44 -43.55 -28.90 -27.75
N GLY A 45 -42.37 -28.93 -28.35
CA GLY A 45 -41.89 -27.93 -29.31
C GLY A 45 -40.44 -27.50 -29.08
N THR A 46 -40.09 -26.33 -29.61
CA THR A 46 -38.78 -25.72 -29.39
C THR A 46 -38.75 -24.94 -28.07
N ILE A 47 -37.73 -25.18 -27.26
CA ILE A 47 -37.55 -24.54 -25.96
C ILE A 47 -36.17 -23.93 -25.83
N ARG A 48 -35.99 -23.08 -24.81
CA ARG A 48 -34.70 -22.59 -24.34
C ARG A 48 -34.67 -22.61 -22.83
N VAL A 49 -33.60 -23.13 -22.26
CA VAL A 49 -33.39 -23.21 -20.82
C VAL A 49 -32.31 -22.22 -20.43
N VAL A 50 -32.68 -21.30 -19.53
CA VAL A 50 -31.77 -20.30 -18.98
C VAL A 50 -31.59 -20.58 -17.51
N GLY A 51 -30.37 -20.47 -17.00
CA GLY A 51 -30.06 -20.71 -15.61
C GLY A 51 -29.19 -19.64 -14.97
N TYR A 52 -29.26 -19.53 -13.66
CA TYR A 52 -28.31 -18.73 -12.88
C TYR A 52 -27.96 -19.37 -11.53
N SER A 53 -26.81 -18.98 -11.00
CA SER A 53 -26.30 -19.38 -9.69
C SER A 53 -25.48 -18.26 -9.07
N PHE A 54 -25.60 -18.07 -7.76
CA PHE A 54 -24.72 -17.18 -6.97
C PHE A 54 -23.46 -17.89 -6.45
N ASN A 55 -23.20 -19.13 -6.92
CA ASN A 55 -22.11 -19.97 -6.45
C ASN A 55 -22.06 -20.13 -4.92
N THR A 56 -23.22 -20.22 -4.28
CA THR A 56 -23.36 -20.42 -2.83
C THR A 56 -24.28 -21.60 -2.52
N THR A 57 -24.30 -22.00 -1.25
CA THR A 57 -25.21 -23.00 -0.70
C THR A 57 -26.55 -22.40 -0.22
N ALA A 58 -26.72 -21.08 -0.35
CA ALA A 58 -27.93 -20.40 0.09
C ALA A 58 -29.08 -20.63 -0.88
N ALA A 59 -30.30 -20.74 -0.36
CA ALA A 59 -31.51 -20.84 -1.18
C ALA A 59 -31.69 -19.57 -2.04
N LEU A 60 -32.21 -19.73 -3.26
CA LEU A 60 -32.40 -18.64 -4.23
C LEU A 60 -33.70 -17.84 -4.02
N GLY A 61 -34.36 -18.03 -2.87
CA GLY A 61 -35.66 -17.45 -2.56
C GLY A 61 -36.81 -18.08 -3.34
N THR A 62 -38.00 -17.48 -3.23
CA THR A 62 -39.23 -17.97 -3.88
C THR A 62 -39.10 -17.97 -5.40
N ILE A 63 -39.70 -18.97 -6.07
CA ILE A 63 -39.84 -18.98 -7.53
C ILE A 63 -41.00 -18.05 -7.91
N PRO A 64 -40.76 -16.98 -8.69
CA PRO A 64 -41.81 -16.13 -9.24
C PRO A 64 -42.82 -16.94 -10.08
N ALA A 65 -44.06 -16.47 -10.09
CA ALA A 65 -45.12 -17.09 -10.89
C ALA A 65 -44.87 -17.00 -12.40
N SER A 66 -44.10 -16.00 -12.85
CA SER A 66 -43.72 -15.83 -14.25
C SER A 66 -42.36 -15.16 -14.41
N TYR A 67 -41.75 -15.40 -15.56
CA TYR A 67 -40.57 -14.69 -16.05
C TYR A 67 -40.83 -14.19 -17.47
N THR A 68 -40.37 -12.97 -17.77
CA THR A 68 -40.42 -12.42 -19.12
C THR A 68 -39.02 -12.50 -19.71
N TYR A 69 -38.88 -13.25 -20.81
CA TYR A 69 -37.60 -13.42 -21.49
C TYR A 69 -37.04 -12.06 -21.94
N ASN A 70 -35.75 -11.84 -21.68
CA ASN A 70 -35.03 -10.60 -21.96
C ASN A 70 -35.55 -9.32 -21.27
N SER A 71 -36.43 -9.47 -20.26
CA SER A 71 -36.99 -8.33 -19.50
C SER A 71 -36.87 -8.53 -17.99
N SER A 72 -37.19 -9.72 -17.47
CA SER A 72 -37.00 -10.03 -16.05
C SER A 72 -35.53 -9.95 -15.63
N THR A 73 -35.27 -9.31 -14.50
CA THR A 73 -33.93 -9.14 -13.93
C THR A 73 -33.73 -9.95 -12.66
N ILE A 74 -32.49 -10.38 -12.44
CA ILE A 74 -32.03 -10.98 -11.19
C ILE A 74 -31.01 -10.02 -10.58
N ASN A 75 -31.28 -9.57 -9.35
CA ASN A 75 -30.33 -8.80 -8.57
C ASN A 75 -29.27 -9.73 -7.98
N ILE A 76 -28.00 -9.32 -8.06
CA ILE A 76 -26.86 -10.01 -7.49
C ILE A 76 -26.61 -9.39 -6.11
N PRO A 77 -27.02 -10.07 -5.02
CA PRO A 77 -27.14 -9.45 -3.71
C PRO A 77 -25.78 -9.18 -3.04
N ASN A 78 -24.74 -9.95 -3.39
CA ASN A 78 -23.38 -9.71 -2.93
C ASN A 78 -22.38 -10.08 -4.03
N MET A 79 -21.19 -9.47 -3.97
CA MET A 79 -20.05 -9.77 -4.86
C MET A 79 -18.89 -10.49 -4.17
N ASN A 80 -19.16 -11.14 -3.03
CA ASN A 80 -18.22 -12.01 -2.33
C ASN A 80 -18.17 -13.41 -2.96
N SER A 81 -19.17 -13.78 -3.77
CA SER A 81 -19.24 -15.05 -4.49
C SER A 81 -19.33 -14.86 -6.01
N ASP A 82 -19.05 -15.91 -6.77
CA ASP A 82 -19.18 -15.87 -8.22
C ASP A 82 -20.67 -15.80 -8.63
N PHE A 83 -21.01 -14.95 -9.60
CA PHE A 83 -22.31 -15.05 -10.28
C PHE A 83 -22.10 -15.75 -11.62
N MET A 84 -22.91 -16.77 -11.87
CA MET A 84 -22.76 -17.65 -13.03
C MET A 84 -24.10 -17.85 -13.73
N THR A 85 -24.08 -17.97 -15.06
CA THR A 85 -25.28 -18.14 -15.88
C THR A 85 -25.13 -19.30 -16.84
N PHE A 86 -26.25 -19.90 -17.22
CA PHE A 86 -26.35 -20.94 -18.24
C PHE A 86 -27.39 -20.54 -19.27
N ASP A 87 -27.15 -20.92 -20.52
CA ASP A 87 -28.06 -20.73 -21.63
C ASP A 87 -27.89 -21.91 -22.58
N SER A 88 -28.95 -22.69 -22.78
CA SER A 88 -28.91 -23.87 -23.65
C SER A 88 -28.88 -23.54 -25.14
N GLY A 89 -29.23 -22.31 -25.54
CA GLY A 89 -29.72 -22.04 -26.89
C GLY A 89 -31.05 -22.74 -27.17
N ASP A 90 -31.50 -22.71 -28.43
CA ASP A 90 -32.73 -23.40 -28.84
C ASP A 90 -32.53 -24.92 -28.87
N ILE A 91 -33.39 -25.64 -28.14
CA ILE A 91 -33.51 -27.09 -28.16
C ILE A 91 -34.80 -27.41 -28.91
N THR A 92 -34.69 -28.01 -30.08
CA THR A 92 -35.83 -28.34 -30.95
C THR A 92 -36.44 -29.70 -30.61
N ASN A 93 -37.66 -29.95 -31.08
CA ASN A 93 -38.34 -31.26 -31.01
C ASN A 93 -38.44 -31.86 -29.60
N VAL A 94 -38.58 -31.02 -28.57
CA VAL A 94 -38.76 -31.51 -27.20
C VAL A 94 -40.17 -32.04 -27.05
N ASN A 95 -40.31 -33.31 -26.64
CA ASN A 95 -41.61 -33.93 -26.34
C ASN A 95 -41.85 -34.06 -24.83
N SER A 96 -40.78 -34.20 -24.05
CA SER A 96 -40.79 -34.13 -22.59
C SER A 96 -39.41 -33.65 -22.10
N LEU A 97 -39.38 -32.96 -20.96
CA LEU A 97 -38.16 -32.44 -20.35
C LEU A 97 -37.81 -33.33 -19.16
N SER A 98 -36.66 -34.00 -19.21
CA SER A 98 -36.04 -34.62 -18.03
C SER A 98 -34.69 -33.96 -17.77
N HIS A 99 -34.34 -33.80 -16.50
CA HIS A 99 -33.09 -33.16 -16.06
C HIS A 99 -31.83 -33.93 -16.53
N ASN A 100 -31.96 -35.21 -16.87
CA ASN A 100 -30.88 -36.05 -17.37
C ASN A 100 -30.52 -35.78 -18.85
N LEU A 101 -31.29 -34.95 -19.56
CA LEU A 101 -31.11 -34.70 -21.01
C LEU A 101 -30.33 -33.41 -21.33
N LEU A 102 -29.93 -32.61 -20.34
CA LEU A 102 -29.26 -31.34 -20.57
C LEU A 102 -27.90 -31.29 -19.88
N PRO A 103 -26.77 -31.28 -20.62
CA PRO A 103 -25.48 -30.94 -20.03
C PRO A 103 -25.52 -29.46 -19.63
N VAL A 104 -25.76 -29.18 -18.35
CA VAL A 104 -25.80 -27.82 -17.81
C VAL A 104 -24.38 -27.41 -17.42
N SER A 105 -23.82 -26.43 -18.13
CA SER A 105 -22.51 -25.84 -17.83
C SER A 105 -22.62 -24.34 -17.60
N PHE A 106 -22.30 -23.89 -16.39
CA PHE A 106 -22.41 -22.49 -16.01
C PHE A 106 -21.14 -21.70 -16.34
N SER A 107 -21.33 -20.50 -16.89
CA SER A 107 -20.26 -19.54 -17.18
C SER A 107 -20.26 -18.41 -16.17
N GLN A 108 -19.08 -18.05 -15.64
CA GLN A 108 -18.91 -16.92 -14.74
C GLN A 108 -19.16 -15.59 -15.47
N LYS A 109 -19.96 -14.72 -14.86
CA LYS A 109 -20.31 -13.40 -15.38
C LYS A 109 -19.56 -12.25 -14.70
N LEU A 110 -19.04 -12.47 -13.49
CA LEU A 110 -18.16 -11.52 -12.83
C LEU A 110 -16.70 -11.81 -13.20
N CYS A 111 -15.85 -10.79 -13.07
CA CYS A 111 -14.41 -10.95 -13.13
C CYS A 111 -13.83 -10.98 -11.70
N LYS A 112 -12.60 -11.48 -11.56
CA LYS A 112 -11.88 -11.50 -10.28
C LYS A 112 -10.76 -10.48 -10.33
N LEU A 113 -10.68 -9.59 -9.35
CA LEU A 113 -9.55 -8.70 -9.17
C LEU A 113 -8.82 -9.08 -7.88
N THR A 114 -7.59 -9.55 -8.02
CA THR A 114 -6.67 -9.75 -6.91
C THR A 114 -5.84 -8.50 -6.72
N ILE A 115 -5.96 -7.85 -5.57
CA ILE A 115 -5.12 -6.72 -5.18
C ILE A 115 -4.03 -7.26 -4.28
N THR A 116 -2.78 -6.96 -4.61
CA THR A 116 -1.61 -7.31 -3.79
C THR A 116 -0.92 -6.04 -3.35
N ILE A 117 -0.54 -5.97 -2.08
CA ILE A 117 0.14 -4.82 -1.49
C ILE A 117 1.49 -5.30 -0.99
N SER A 118 2.56 -4.64 -1.42
CA SER A 118 3.93 -5.00 -1.03
C SER A 118 4.73 -3.77 -0.60
N PRO A 119 4.99 -3.60 0.71
CA PRO A 119 5.99 -2.66 1.18
C PRO A 119 7.40 -3.26 1.00
N THR A 120 8.33 -2.45 0.52
CA THR A 120 9.73 -2.86 0.29
C THR A 120 10.70 -1.74 0.67
N GLY A 121 11.88 -2.11 1.16
CA GLY A 121 12.92 -1.16 1.57
C GLY A 121 12.73 -0.55 2.96
N PHE A 122 11.78 -1.05 3.76
CA PHE A 122 11.56 -0.59 5.14
C PHE A 122 12.19 -1.53 6.18
N PRO A 123 12.46 -1.06 7.43
CA PRO A 123 12.99 -1.90 8.50
C PRO A 123 12.11 -3.12 8.83
N SER A 124 10.79 -2.96 8.75
CA SER A 124 9.81 -4.06 8.79
C SER A 124 8.86 -3.90 7.61
N ASN A 125 8.72 -4.87 6.72
CA ASN A 125 7.78 -4.80 5.59
C ASN A 125 6.34 -5.14 6.03
N THR A 126 5.89 -4.56 7.14
CA THR A 126 4.60 -4.82 7.80
C THR A 126 3.59 -3.73 7.51
N ILE A 127 2.35 -4.13 7.24
CA ILE A 127 1.19 -3.24 7.07
C ILE A 127 0.31 -3.33 8.32
N THR A 128 -0.08 -2.19 8.87
CA THR A 128 -1.01 -2.08 10.01
C THR A 128 -2.00 -0.93 9.78
N ASN A 129 -3.07 -0.88 10.58
CA ASN A 129 -4.09 0.18 10.54
C ASN A 129 -4.66 0.45 9.13
N CYS A 130 -4.77 -0.59 8.31
CA CYS A 130 -5.31 -0.51 6.96
C CYS A 130 -6.83 -0.56 7.00
N THR A 131 -7.49 0.58 6.84
CA THR A 131 -8.96 0.70 6.96
C THR A 131 -9.58 1.41 5.76
N GLY A 132 -10.90 1.25 5.59
CA GLY A 132 -11.68 1.93 4.57
C GLY A 132 -11.17 1.70 3.15
N VAL A 133 -10.69 0.50 2.84
CA VAL A 133 -10.11 0.20 1.52
C VAL A 133 -11.21 -0.22 0.56
N TYR A 134 -11.26 0.36 -0.63
CA TYR A 134 -12.23 -0.03 -1.65
C TYR A 134 -11.72 0.29 -3.06
N VAL A 135 -12.33 -0.34 -4.06
CA VAL A 135 -12.08 0.00 -5.47
C VAL A 135 -13.13 1.02 -5.92
N LYS A 136 -12.69 2.16 -6.43
CA LYS A 136 -13.60 3.18 -6.99
C LYS A 136 -14.31 2.63 -8.23
N GLN A 137 -15.61 2.91 -8.35
CA GLN A 137 -16.42 2.67 -9.56
C GLN A 137 -16.48 1.22 -10.11
N GLY A 138 -16.32 0.20 -9.28
CA GLY A 138 -16.51 -1.20 -9.73
C GLY A 138 -17.89 -1.79 -9.42
N GLY A 139 -18.79 -1.03 -8.79
CA GLY A 139 -20.21 -1.37 -8.56
C GLY A 139 -20.47 -2.39 -7.43
N ASN A 140 -21.23 -2.04 -6.40
CA ASN A 140 -21.47 -2.93 -5.23
C ASN A 140 -22.71 -3.84 -5.33
N SER A 141 -23.64 -3.53 -6.21
CA SER A 141 -24.87 -4.28 -6.45
C SER A 141 -25.24 -4.15 -7.93
N THR A 142 -25.57 -5.26 -8.56
CA THR A 142 -25.67 -5.37 -10.02
C THR A 142 -26.83 -6.26 -10.40
N SER A 143 -27.39 -6.08 -11.59
CA SER A 143 -28.52 -6.88 -12.07
C SER A 143 -28.17 -7.55 -13.39
N TRP A 144 -28.66 -8.76 -13.59
CA TRP A 144 -28.56 -9.47 -14.87
C TRP A 144 -29.95 -9.73 -15.44
N LYS A 145 -30.14 -9.52 -16.74
CA LYS A 145 -31.39 -9.81 -17.45
C LYS A 145 -31.43 -11.28 -17.86
N ILE A 146 -32.47 -12.00 -17.44
CA ILE A 146 -32.72 -13.38 -17.86
C ILE A 146 -32.93 -13.40 -19.37
N GLY A 147 -32.12 -14.17 -20.09
CA GLY A 147 -32.19 -14.21 -21.54
C GLY A 147 -30.97 -14.88 -22.17
N PRO A 148 -30.56 -14.45 -23.37
CA PRO A 148 -29.44 -15.07 -24.08
C PRO A 148 -28.11 -14.86 -23.34
N SER A 149 -27.14 -15.74 -23.60
CA SER A 149 -25.79 -15.68 -23.04
C SER A 149 -25.05 -14.36 -23.29
N THR A 150 -25.45 -13.60 -24.31
CA THR A 150 -24.94 -12.25 -24.63
C THR A 150 -25.39 -11.18 -23.65
N ASN A 151 -26.40 -11.45 -22.80
CA ASN A 151 -26.78 -10.54 -21.73
C ASN A 151 -25.65 -10.42 -20.69
N VAL A 152 -25.22 -9.18 -20.46
CA VAL A 152 -24.16 -8.84 -19.51
C VAL A 152 -24.74 -8.44 -18.15
N VAL A 153 -23.93 -8.54 -17.10
CA VAL A 153 -24.25 -7.96 -15.79
C VAL A 153 -24.18 -6.44 -15.90
N ALA A 154 -25.28 -5.76 -15.56
CA ALA A 154 -25.32 -4.31 -15.58
C ALA A 154 -24.37 -3.74 -14.51
N ALA A 155 -23.42 -2.91 -14.94
CA ALA A 155 -22.55 -2.19 -14.03
C ALA A 155 -23.35 -1.15 -13.23
N ASN A 156 -22.97 -0.95 -11.97
CA ASN A 156 -23.43 0.16 -11.15
C ASN A 156 -22.40 1.30 -11.23
N THR A 157 -22.83 2.55 -11.06
CA THR A 157 -21.96 3.74 -11.04
C THR A 157 -21.28 3.98 -9.69
N ASN A 158 -21.61 3.20 -8.66
CA ASN A 158 -21.10 3.37 -7.29
C ASN A 158 -19.80 2.60 -6.96
N ASN A 159 -19.19 2.92 -5.81
CA ASN A 159 -17.97 2.27 -5.31
C ASN A 159 -18.17 0.75 -5.09
N THR A 160 -17.14 -0.01 -5.42
CA THR A 160 -17.09 -1.48 -5.24
C THR A 160 -16.63 -1.80 -3.85
N ALA A 161 -17.47 -2.53 -3.11
CA ALA A 161 -17.16 -3.37 -1.96
C ALA A 161 -15.92 -2.93 -1.15
N ALA A 162 -16.17 -2.31 0.00
CA ALA A 162 -15.13 -2.13 1.00
C ALA A 162 -14.54 -3.51 1.35
N PHE A 163 -13.22 -3.58 1.38
CA PHE A 163 -12.47 -4.73 1.84
C PHE A 163 -11.47 -4.27 2.90
N SER A 164 -11.12 -5.16 3.82
CA SER A 164 -10.12 -4.88 4.83
C SER A 164 -8.97 -5.86 4.65
N PRO A 165 -7.80 -5.42 4.16
CA PRO A 165 -6.58 -6.20 4.24
C PRO A 165 -6.01 -6.02 5.65
N ASN A 166 -6.73 -6.48 6.68
CA ASN A 166 -6.19 -6.53 8.04
C ASN A 166 -5.28 -7.76 8.13
N THR A 167 -4.00 -7.57 7.82
CA THR A 167 -2.88 -8.55 7.86
C THR A 167 -2.55 -9.29 6.56
N THR A 168 -3.44 -9.34 5.57
CA THR A 168 -3.15 -10.01 4.29
C THR A 168 -2.58 -9.03 3.26
N LEU A 169 -1.38 -9.34 2.75
CA LEU A 169 -0.76 -8.64 1.61
C LEU A 169 -1.51 -8.85 0.29
N SER A 170 -2.63 -9.58 0.31
CA SER A 170 -3.45 -9.87 -0.86
C SER A 170 -4.92 -10.05 -0.50
N THR A 171 -5.80 -9.54 -1.36
CA THR A 171 -7.24 -9.82 -1.33
C THR A 171 -7.75 -10.06 -2.74
N THR A 172 -8.80 -10.86 -2.89
CA THR A 172 -9.49 -11.06 -4.17
C THR A 172 -10.94 -10.66 -4.02
N ILE A 173 -11.36 -9.70 -4.83
CA ILE A 173 -12.77 -9.27 -4.92
C ILE A 173 -13.37 -9.72 -6.26
N ARG A 174 -14.69 -9.77 -6.35
CA ARG A 174 -15.38 -9.84 -7.64
C ARG A 174 -15.74 -8.45 -8.11
N MET A 175 -15.76 -8.27 -9.41
CA MET A 175 -16.12 -7.00 -10.05
C MET A 175 -16.96 -7.27 -11.30
N VAL A 176 -17.79 -6.30 -11.65
CA VAL A 176 -18.46 -6.29 -12.95
C VAL A 176 -17.42 -6.07 -14.05
N PRO A 177 -17.50 -6.78 -15.17
CA PRO A 177 -16.76 -6.45 -16.38
C PRO A 177 -16.92 -4.99 -16.78
N PHE A 178 -15.86 -4.38 -17.33
CA PHE A 178 -15.92 -3.01 -17.81
C PHE A 178 -16.38 -2.95 -19.26
N ALA A 179 -17.30 -2.03 -19.57
CA ALA A 179 -17.75 -1.79 -20.94
C ALA A 179 -16.60 -1.38 -21.88
N GLY A 180 -15.56 -0.73 -21.36
CA GLY A 180 -14.37 -0.33 -22.09
C GLY A 180 -13.13 -0.26 -21.19
N ALA A 181 -11.95 -0.19 -21.80
CA ALA A 181 -10.69 -0.12 -21.07
C ALA A 181 -10.59 1.16 -20.22
N ARG A 182 -10.24 1.02 -18.95
CA ARG A 182 -10.02 2.15 -18.02
C ARG A 182 -9.03 1.76 -16.92
N THR A 183 -8.49 2.75 -16.22
CA THR A 183 -7.63 2.51 -15.05
C THR A 183 -8.46 2.05 -13.85
N ILE A 184 -7.81 1.40 -12.89
CA ILE A 184 -8.40 0.95 -11.63
C ILE A 184 -7.80 1.80 -10.51
N THR A 185 -8.66 2.37 -9.67
CA THR A 185 -8.23 3.17 -8.51
C THR A 185 -8.62 2.48 -7.22
N VAL A 186 -7.64 2.23 -6.36
CA VAL A 186 -7.83 1.71 -5.00
C VAL A 186 -7.66 2.86 -4.02
N HIS A 187 -8.68 3.05 -3.18
CA HIS A 187 -8.67 4.05 -2.12
C HIS A 187 -8.27 3.39 -0.79
N PHE A 188 -7.49 4.10 0.03
CA PHE A 188 -7.12 3.73 1.40
C PHE A 188 -7.49 4.88 2.34
N ASN A 189 -8.41 4.64 3.29
CA ASN A 189 -8.75 5.67 4.28
C ASN A 189 -7.57 5.93 5.22
N THR A 190 -7.08 4.87 5.88
CA THR A 190 -5.86 4.91 6.71
C THR A 190 -4.97 3.73 6.34
N LEU A 191 -3.65 3.92 6.44
CA LEU A 191 -2.66 2.88 6.21
C LEU A 191 -1.37 3.21 6.96
N THR A 192 -0.77 2.24 7.64
CA THR A 192 0.54 2.38 8.28
C THR A 192 1.52 1.34 7.72
N ILE A 193 2.67 1.80 7.28
CA ILE A 193 3.75 0.98 6.71
C ILE A 193 4.95 1.11 7.64
N SER A 194 5.35 0.00 8.28
CA SER A 194 6.54 -0.02 9.14
C SER A 194 6.48 1.00 10.28
N GLY A 195 5.29 1.20 10.86
CA GLY A 195 5.04 2.20 11.90
C GLY A 195 4.90 3.64 11.40
N ARG A 196 5.07 3.91 10.09
CA ARG A 196 4.83 5.24 9.49
C ARG A 196 3.44 5.30 8.87
N THR A 197 2.62 6.25 9.33
CA THR A 197 1.29 6.50 8.77
C THR A 197 1.42 7.16 7.39
N VAL A 198 0.77 6.55 6.40
CA VAL A 198 0.59 7.12 5.05
C VAL A 198 -0.51 8.18 5.15
N PRO A 199 -0.45 9.29 4.38
CA PRO A 199 -1.51 10.29 4.38
C PRO A 199 -2.91 9.68 4.25
N ASN A 200 -3.86 10.21 5.02
CA ASN A 200 -5.24 9.74 4.98
C ASN A 200 -5.85 9.93 3.59
N ASN A 201 -6.79 9.07 3.23
CA ASN A 201 -7.49 9.10 1.94
C ASN A 201 -6.54 8.99 0.73
N THR A 202 -5.52 8.13 0.84
CA THR A 202 -4.58 7.88 -0.25
C THR A 202 -5.24 7.09 -1.38
N GLU A 203 -5.07 7.55 -2.61
CA GLU A 203 -5.55 6.86 -3.81
C GLU A 203 -4.39 6.38 -4.65
N ILE A 204 -4.48 5.14 -5.13
CA ILE A 204 -3.49 4.53 -6.00
C ILE A 204 -4.20 4.05 -7.26
N THR A 205 -3.84 4.67 -8.38
CA THR A 205 -4.39 4.36 -9.71
C THR A 205 -3.42 3.49 -10.49
N SER A 206 -3.93 2.48 -11.19
CA SER A 206 -3.14 1.66 -12.08
C SER A 206 -2.55 2.49 -13.22
N THR A 207 -1.32 2.17 -13.62
CA THR A 207 -0.63 2.85 -14.74
C THR A 207 -1.18 2.42 -16.10
N GLN A 208 -1.82 1.25 -16.17
CA GLN A 208 -2.41 0.71 -17.38
C GLN A 208 -3.93 0.77 -17.31
N SER A 209 -4.55 1.06 -18.45
CA SER A 209 -5.98 0.85 -18.67
C SER A 209 -6.24 -0.61 -19.01
N VAL A 210 -7.28 -1.19 -18.40
CA VAL A 210 -7.68 -2.58 -18.62
C VAL A 210 -9.17 -2.65 -18.86
N GLN A 211 -9.59 -3.51 -19.79
CA GLN A 211 -10.99 -3.90 -19.92
C GLN A 211 -11.18 -5.22 -19.17
N LEU A 212 -11.87 -5.16 -18.03
CA LEU A 212 -12.23 -6.35 -17.27
C LEU A 212 -13.29 -7.15 -18.03
N LYS A 213 -13.07 -8.46 -18.23
CA LYS A 213 -13.93 -9.36 -19.01
C LYS A 213 -14.55 -10.45 -18.13
N GLU A 214 -15.74 -10.91 -18.52
CA GLU A 214 -16.47 -12.01 -17.86
C GLU A 214 -15.59 -13.24 -17.61
N GLY A 215 -15.63 -13.80 -16.40
CA GLY A 215 -14.91 -15.02 -16.03
C GLY A 215 -13.38 -14.93 -16.05
N LYS A 216 -12.80 -13.74 -16.27
CA LYS A 216 -11.35 -13.54 -16.25
C LYS A 216 -10.86 -13.08 -14.87
N SER A 217 -9.61 -13.39 -14.58
CA SER A 217 -8.93 -12.99 -13.35
C SER A 217 -7.80 -12.01 -13.67
N TYR A 218 -7.68 -10.98 -12.83
CA TYR A 218 -6.73 -9.89 -12.98
C TYR A 218 -5.98 -9.69 -11.67
N THR A 219 -4.76 -9.17 -11.74
CA THR A 219 -3.97 -8.82 -10.56
C THR A 219 -3.52 -7.38 -10.63
N MET A 220 -3.86 -6.58 -9.62
CA MET A 220 -3.28 -5.26 -9.39
C MET A 220 -2.20 -5.36 -8.31
N LYS A 221 -0.99 -4.91 -8.64
CA LYS A 221 0.14 -4.86 -7.72
C LYS A 221 0.36 -3.43 -7.25
N ILE A 222 0.19 -3.21 -5.95
CA ILE A 222 0.45 -1.95 -5.27
C ILE A 222 1.76 -2.11 -4.51
N GLN A 223 2.77 -1.32 -4.88
CA GLN A 223 4.06 -1.36 -4.22
C GLN A 223 4.33 -0.06 -3.47
N PHE A 224 4.59 -0.17 -2.18
CA PHE A 224 5.11 0.93 -1.39
C PHE A 224 6.62 0.75 -1.28
N LYS A 225 7.39 1.71 -1.80
CA LYS A 225 8.84 1.71 -1.69
C LYS A 225 9.27 2.80 -0.74
N LYS A 226 10.10 2.44 0.24
CA LYS A 226 10.77 3.46 1.05
C LYS A 226 11.81 4.17 0.17
N THR A 227 11.66 5.48 0.00
CA THR A 227 12.78 6.31 -0.46
C THR A 227 13.85 6.31 0.60
N ILE A 228 15.09 6.01 0.21
CA ILE A 228 16.20 5.91 1.15
C ILE A 228 16.53 7.30 1.70
N GLY A 229 16.50 7.45 3.02
CA GLY A 229 16.77 8.72 3.70
C GLY A 229 15.57 9.68 3.79
N ILE A 230 15.83 10.87 4.31
CA ILE A 230 14.86 11.92 4.61
C ILE A 230 15.13 13.09 3.66
N ASN A 231 14.15 13.37 2.79
CA ASN A 231 14.12 14.56 1.95
C ASN A 231 12.83 15.32 2.25
N VAL A 232 12.95 16.62 2.55
CA VAL A 232 11.81 17.48 2.82
C VAL A 232 11.69 18.47 1.67
N PRO A 233 10.59 18.45 0.89
CA PRO A 233 10.37 19.45 -0.15
C PRO A 233 10.35 20.85 0.43
N SER A 234 10.87 21.84 -0.31
CA SER A 234 10.98 23.24 0.15
C SER A 234 9.65 23.80 0.70
N GLY A 235 8.53 23.53 0.02
CA GLY A 235 7.19 23.95 0.44
C GLY A 235 6.68 23.28 1.72
N SER A 236 7.28 22.15 2.13
CA SER A 236 6.93 21.43 3.36
C SER A 236 7.84 21.78 4.54
N ILE A 237 8.87 22.60 4.35
CA ILE A 237 9.74 23.10 5.42
C ILE A 237 9.01 24.25 6.14
N ASN A 238 8.49 23.95 7.34
CA ASN A 238 7.58 24.82 8.10
C ASN A 238 8.13 25.27 9.46
N LEU A 239 9.26 24.72 9.92
CA LEU A 239 9.91 25.18 11.15
C LEU A 239 10.79 26.41 10.89
N THR A 240 10.16 27.58 10.69
CA THR A 240 10.85 28.76 10.16
C THR A 240 11.16 29.88 11.14
N THR A 241 10.63 29.82 12.36
CA THR A 241 10.63 30.92 13.33
C THR A 241 12.03 31.39 13.75
N ASN A 242 13.07 30.58 13.54
CA ASN A 242 14.45 30.86 13.96
C ASN A 242 15.38 31.30 12.81
N GLY A 243 14.85 32.06 11.84
CA GLY A 243 15.64 32.65 10.76
C GLY A 243 15.82 31.75 9.53
N CYS A 244 15.00 30.71 9.38
CA CYS A 244 15.02 29.84 8.19
C CYS A 244 14.57 30.62 6.95
N SER A 245 15.53 30.96 6.08
CA SER A 245 15.27 31.74 4.87
C SER A 245 14.69 30.89 3.72
N ALA A 246 14.11 31.53 2.71
CA ALA A 246 13.68 30.84 1.49
C ALA A 246 14.84 30.11 0.77
N THR A 247 16.05 30.70 0.83
CA THR A 247 17.28 30.09 0.32
C THR A 247 17.65 28.85 1.11
N ASP A 248 17.54 28.88 2.45
CA ASP A 248 17.78 27.70 3.30
C ASP A 248 16.84 26.56 2.93
N LYS A 249 15.53 26.84 2.78
CA LYS A 249 14.55 25.83 2.37
C LYS A 249 14.91 25.21 1.03
N THR A 250 15.26 26.04 0.05
CA THR A 250 15.60 25.60 -1.30
C THR A 250 16.86 24.73 -1.31
N ASN A 251 17.87 25.08 -0.53
CA ASN A 251 19.11 24.32 -0.46
C ASN A 251 18.95 23.03 0.34
N LEU A 252 18.25 23.06 1.48
CA LEU A 252 17.97 21.85 2.28
C LEU A 252 17.10 20.84 1.52
N ALA A 253 16.17 21.32 0.68
CA ALA A 253 15.34 20.43 -0.16
C ALA A 253 16.12 19.68 -1.25
N LYS A 254 17.36 20.10 -1.56
CA LYS A 254 18.28 19.38 -2.47
C LYS A 254 19.06 18.26 -1.77
N LEU A 255 18.91 18.12 -0.45
CA LEU A 255 19.65 17.14 0.35
C LEU A 255 18.76 15.97 0.77
N ILE A 256 19.39 14.81 0.89
CA ILE A 256 18.81 13.61 1.48
C ILE A 256 19.64 13.24 2.71
N TRP A 257 19.00 13.20 3.87
CA TRP A 257 19.63 12.86 5.15
C TRP A 257 19.43 11.38 5.49
N ALA A 258 20.40 10.75 6.15
CA ALA A 258 20.26 9.38 6.63
C ALA A 258 19.11 9.24 7.64
N ASP A 259 18.37 8.13 7.60
CA ASP A 259 17.26 7.88 8.53
C ASP A 259 17.72 7.77 10.00
N GLY A 260 18.95 7.32 10.24
CA GLY A 260 19.54 7.16 11.57
C GLY A 260 20.96 7.73 11.69
N ASN A 261 21.46 7.74 12.92
CA ASN A 261 22.86 8.05 13.21
C ASN A 261 23.76 6.89 12.80
N LEU A 262 24.98 7.21 12.35
CA LEU A 262 25.92 6.23 11.83
C LEU A 262 26.43 5.28 12.93
N LYS A 263 26.51 3.98 12.62
CA LYS A 263 27.01 2.91 13.49
C LYS A 263 28.02 2.06 12.73
N SER A 264 29.20 1.92 13.32
CA SER A 264 30.22 1.02 12.83
C SER A 264 29.85 -0.43 13.10
N THR A 265 30.16 -1.29 12.14
CA THR A 265 30.05 -2.76 12.22
C THR A 265 31.42 -3.43 12.06
N GLY A 266 32.50 -2.65 12.13
CA GLY A 266 33.87 -3.11 11.90
C GLY A 266 34.67 -2.10 11.06
N SER A 267 35.36 -2.60 10.03
CA SER A 267 36.20 -1.79 9.12
C SER A 267 35.46 -1.21 7.90
N ALA A 268 34.28 -1.74 7.57
CA ALA A 268 33.42 -1.33 6.45
C ALA A 268 31.95 -1.69 6.73
N ASN A 269 31.06 -1.44 5.77
CA ASN A 269 29.63 -1.80 5.82
C ASN A 269 28.89 -1.22 7.02
N TYR A 270 29.18 0.05 7.33
CA TYR A 270 28.51 0.77 8.39
C TYR A 270 27.02 0.82 8.08
N VAL A 271 26.23 0.87 9.14
CA VAL A 271 24.78 1.00 9.07
C VAL A 271 24.38 2.31 9.73
N TRP A 272 23.20 2.83 9.44
CA TRP A 272 22.59 3.80 10.33
C TRP A 272 21.64 3.10 11.28
N GLY A 273 21.51 3.62 12.50
CA GLY A 273 20.54 3.15 13.48
C GLY A 273 19.09 3.50 13.10
N THR A 274 18.17 3.32 14.04
CA THR A 274 16.84 3.92 13.93
C THR A 274 16.89 5.44 14.14
N TYR A 275 15.79 6.15 13.87
CA TYR A 275 15.75 7.62 13.94
C TYR A 275 15.97 8.18 15.36
N SER A 276 15.65 7.40 16.40
CA SER A 276 15.78 7.77 17.82
C SER A 276 17.03 7.21 18.49
N GLU A 277 17.77 6.31 17.85
CA GLU A 277 19.03 5.79 18.37
C GLU A 277 20.14 6.84 18.36
N TYR A 278 20.93 6.87 19.42
CA TYR A 278 22.05 7.80 19.50
C TYR A 278 23.17 7.49 18.50
N GLY A 279 23.35 6.24 18.10
CA GLY A 279 24.42 5.82 17.19
C GLY A 279 25.78 5.72 17.89
N TYR A 280 26.87 5.70 17.11
CA TYR A 280 28.23 5.68 17.65
C TYR A 280 28.86 7.07 17.60
N TYR A 281 29.97 7.21 18.30
CA TYR A 281 30.72 8.43 18.47
C TYR A 281 32.07 8.26 17.77
N TYR A 282 32.38 9.23 16.92
CA TYR A 282 33.55 9.23 16.06
C TYR A 282 34.41 10.42 16.42
N THR A 283 35.74 10.26 16.34
CA THR A 283 36.62 11.41 16.25
C THR A 283 36.41 12.10 14.91
N TRP A 284 36.79 13.37 14.81
CA TRP A 284 36.48 14.18 13.63
C TRP A 284 37.01 13.53 12.36
N TYR A 285 36.14 13.44 11.35
CA TYR A 285 36.42 12.94 10.01
C TYR A 285 37.25 11.65 10.03
N SER A 286 36.79 10.68 10.82
CA SER A 286 37.48 9.40 10.99
C SER A 286 36.51 8.23 11.07
N THR A 287 36.96 7.05 10.64
CA THR A 287 36.23 5.80 10.93
C THR A 287 36.26 5.49 12.44
N TYR A 288 35.45 4.53 12.89
CA TYR A 288 35.46 4.13 14.30
C TYR A 288 36.84 3.56 14.67
N THR A 289 37.50 4.19 15.63
CA THR A 289 38.82 3.78 16.15
C THR A 289 38.77 3.25 17.57
N GLY A 290 37.69 3.50 18.31
CA GLY A 290 37.57 3.17 19.74
C GLY A 290 38.52 3.96 20.65
N ASN A 291 39.13 5.04 20.17
CA ASN A 291 40.07 5.89 20.91
C ASN A 291 40.08 7.33 20.35
N THR A 292 41.04 8.13 20.78
CA THR A 292 41.18 9.57 20.43
C THR A 292 41.87 9.83 19.08
N SER A 293 42.33 8.80 18.38
CA SER A 293 43.04 8.94 17.10
C SER A 293 42.10 9.35 15.97
N THR A 294 42.64 10.09 15.02
CA THR A 294 41.97 10.44 13.76
C THR A 294 42.65 9.78 12.56
N ASN A 295 41.90 9.47 11.51
CA ASN A 295 42.44 8.87 10.28
C ASN A 295 42.00 9.56 8.98
N ASN A 296 41.44 10.77 9.08
CA ASN A 296 41.07 11.63 7.95
C ASN A 296 40.20 10.94 6.88
N THR A 297 39.36 10.01 7.30
CA THR A 297 38.41 9.30 6.45
C THR A 297 36.99 9.68 6.83
N ASP A 298 36.20 10.19 5.87
CA ASP A 298 34.78 10.45 6.10
C ASP A 298 34.06 9.14 6.45
N PRO A 299 33.54 8.97 7.68
CA PRO A 299 32.93 7.72 8.09
C PRO A 299 31.64 7.40 7.31
N CYS A 300 30.97 8.41 6.74
CA CYS A 300 29.79 8.20 5.92
C CYS A 300 30.07 7.46 4.61
N THR A 301 31.30 7.48 4.12
CA THR A 301 31.71 6.71 2.93
C THR A 301 31.79 5.21 3.19
N LYS A 302 31.79 4.79 4.47
CA LYS A 302 31.77 3.38 4.88
C LYS A 302 30.36 2.80 5.00
N LEU A 303 29.33 3.62 4.80
CA LEU A 303 27.95 3.18 4.83
C LEU A 303 27.70 2.12 3.73
N LYS A 304 27.03 1.02 4.07
CA LYS A 304 26.79 -0.08 3.12
C LYS A 304 26.00 0.38 1.89
N SER A 305 26.29 -0.23 0.74
CA SER A 305 25.71 0.11 -0.56
C SER A 305 24.18 -0.05 -0.64
N ASP A 306 23.58 -0.84 0.24
CA ASP A 306 22.11 -1.01 0.31
C ASP A 306 21.38 0.32 0.58
N TYR A 307 22.08 1.31 1.13
CA TYR A 307 21.58 2.66 1.35
C TYR A 307 21.85 3.60 0.16
N GLY A 308 22.35 3.08 -0.95
CA GLY A 308 22.83 3.84 -2.10
C GLY A 308 24.22 4.44 -1.87
N THR A 309 24.73 5.14 -2.88
CA THR A 309 26.07 5.76 -2.88
C THR A 309 26.00 7.27 -2.66
N GLY A 310 27.17 7.91 -2.46
CA GLY A 310 27.30 9.37 -2.35
C GLY A 310 27.08 9.95 -0.96
N TRP A 311 26.98 9.12 0.08
CA TRP A 311 26.86 9.55 1.46
C TRP A 311 28.15 10.18 1.97
N ARG A 312 28.00 11.33 2.63
CA ARG A 312 29.09 12.11 3.21
C ARG A 312 28.68 12.73 4.55
N THR A 313 29.66 13.13 5.33
CA THR A 313 29.45 14.00 6.49
C THR A 313 28.99 15.38 5.98
N PRO A 314 27.93 15.99 6.57
CA PRO A 314 27.44 17.31 6.16
C PRO A 314 28.49 18.39 6.38
N ASN A 315 28.49 19.43 5.56
CA ASN A 315 29.37 20.58 5.75
C ASN A 315 28.75 21.59 6.75
N SER A 316 29.57 22.53 7.23
CA SER A 316 29.16 23.52 8.24
C SER A 316 28.07 24.45 7.73
N ASN A 317 28.05 24.78 6.43
CA ASN A 317 26.99 25.58 5.83
C ASN A 317 25.64 24.85 5.85
N GLU A 318 25.62 23.57 5.49
CA GLU A 318 24.41 22.71 5.54
C GLU A 318 23.85 22.62 6.96
N LEU A 319 24.72 22.41 7.94
CA LEU A 319 24.32 22.40 9.35
C LEU A 319 23.86 23.78 9.85
N THR A 320 24.45 24.86 9.34
CA THR A 320 24.03 26.23 9.67
C THR A 320 22.62 26.49 9.14
N MET A 321 22.34 26.15 7.88
CA MET A 321 20.99 26.24 7.31
C MET A 321 20.00 25.41 8.13
N LEU A 322 20.39 24.18 8.50
CA LEU A 322 19.57 23.30 9.31
C LEU A 322 19.25 23.92 10.68
N SER A 323 20.25 24.49 11.36
CA SER A 323 20.10 25.12 12.69
C SER A 323 19.13 26.31 12.73
N ARG A 324 18.90 26.97 11.58
CA ARG A 324 17.90 28.04 11.43
C ARG A 324 16.48 27.49 11.22
N CYS A 325 16.37 26.31 10.62
CA CYS A 325 15.12 25.65 10.28
C CYS A 325 14.66 24.67 11.38
N THR A 326 14.48 25.15 12.60
CA THR A 326 13.97 24.39 13.76
C THR A 326 13.18 25.31 14.69
N ASN A 327 12.36 24.75 15.58
CA ASN A 327 11.75 25.46 16.70
C ASN A 327 12.64 25.51 17.95
N LYS A 328 13.85 24.94 17.90
CA LYS A 328 14.81 24.87 19.03
C LYS A 328 14.21 24.22 20.29
N THR A 329 13.25 23.32 20.12
CA THR A 329 12.60 22.62 21.22
C THR A 329 13.09 21.19 21.30
N ILE A 330 13.47 20.75 22.51
CA ILE A 330 13.75 19.33 22.77
C ILE A 330 12.42 18.60 22.99
N THR A 331 12.18 17.59 22.17
CA THR A 331 11.03 16.68 22.28
C THR A 331 11.54 15.25 22.15
N ASN A 332 11.05 14.33 22.96
CA ASN A 332 11.47 12.92 22.93
C ASN A 332 13.00 12.72 22.94
N LYS A 333 13.71 13.51 23.77
CA LYS A 333 15.19 13.48 23.88
C LYS A 333 15.91 13.79 22.56
N GLY A 334 15.36 14.66 21.73
CA GLY A 334 15.99 15.18 20.51
C GLY A 334 15.28 16.40 19.96
N MET A 335 15.66 16.83 18.76
CA MET A 335 15.12 18.06 18.14
C MET A 335 14.69 17.78 16.70
N TRP A 336 13.57 18.38 16.32
CA TRP A 336 13.09 18.37 14.94
C TRP A 336 13.66 19.52 14.14
N PHE A 337 14.06 19.22 12.92
CA PHE A 337 14.54 20.17 11.93
C PHE A 337 13.70 20.05 10.66
N MET A 338 13.56 21.17 9.96
CA MET A 338 12.77 21.40 8.76
C MET A 338 11.24 21.26 8.94
N ASN A 339 10.78 20.15 9.52
CA ASN A 339 9.38 19.83 9.75
C ASN A 339 9.27 18.85 10.95
N ASN A 340 8.25 18.96 11.80
CA ASN A 340 8.10 18.12 12.99
C ASN A 340 7.42 16.75 12.74
N THR A 341 6.93 16.51 11.53
CA THR A 341 6.21 15.29 11.15
C THR A 341 6.99 14.47 10.12
N ILE A 342 7.54 15.15 9.11
CA ILE A 342 8.27 14.51 8.00
C ILE A 342 9.74 14.92 7.91
N GLY A 343 10.19 15.76 8.85
CA GLY A 343 11.53 16.35 8.81
C GLY A 343 12.62 15.47 9.40
N LEU A 344 13.76 16.08 9.67
CA LEU A 344 14.90 15.40 10.25
C LEU A 344 14.82 15.51 11.78
N PHE A 345 14.74 14.36 12.45
CA PHE A 345 14.91 14.28 13.90
C PHE A 345 16.36 13.94 14.22
N LEU A 346 17.00 14.79 15.02
CA LEU A 346 18.32 14.48 15.58
C LEU A 346 18.18 14.23 17.08
N PRO A 347 18.53 13.03 17.57
CA PRO A 347 18.60 12.77 19.00
C PRO A 347 19.62 13.68 19.70
N ALA A 348 19.31 14.07 20.93
CA ALA A 348 20.22 14.75 21.83
C ALA A 348 21.26 13.74 22.35
N THR A 349 22.28 13.46 21.53
CA THR A 349 23.22 12.36 21.70
C THR A 349 24.26 12.56 22.79
N GLY A 350 24.38 13.76 23.35
CA GLY A 350 25.52 14.10 24.17
C GLY A 350 26.84 14.05 23.39
N PHE A 351 27.95 13.86 24.10
CA PHE A 351 29.27 13.68 23.48
C PHE A 351 30.26 12.94 24.39
N ARG A 352 31.40 12.55 23.82
CA ARG A 352 32.59 12.10 24.56
C ARG A 352 33.70 13.11 24.48
N ASN A 353 34.40 13.32 25.58
CA ASN A 353 35.49 14.29 25.64
C ASN A 353 36.72 13.81 24.86
N HIS A 354 37.61 14.74 24.51
CA HIS A 354 38.82 14.51 23.73
C HIS A 354 39.84 13.56 24.36
N THR A 355 39.67 13.19 25.64
CA THR A 355 40.48 12.17 26.32
C THR A 355 39.95 10.75 26.10
N GLN A 356 38.71 10.61 25.62
CA GLN A 356 38.05 9.33 25.36
C GLN A 356 37.90 9.09 23.85
N GLY A 357 37.46 10.10 23.11
CA GLY A 357 37.29 10.02 21.65
C GLY A 357 36.20 9.06 21.21
N SER A 358 36.49 8.23 20.21
CA SER A 358 35.53 7.34 19.55
C SER A 358 35.03 6.24 20.50
N TYR A 359 33.72 6.01 20.53
CA TYR A 359 33.08 5.02 21.41
C TYR A 359 31.67 4.63 20.92
N THR A 360 31.06 3.62 21.54
CA THR A 360 29.70 3.15 21.19
C THR A 360 28.58 3.80 22.02
N SER A 361 28.93 4.63 23.00
CA SER A 361 28.04 5.36 23.91
C SER A 361 28.68 6.66 24.40
N ALA A 362 27.88 7.65 24.84
CA ALA A 362 28.35 8.85 25.53
C ALA A 362 27.97 8.85 27.01
N ASP A 363 28.65 9.70 27.76
CA ASP A 363 28.49 9.92 29.21
C ASP A 363 28.15 11.39 29.56
N ILE A 364 28.29 12.33 28.63
CA ILE A 364 28.06 13.77 28.88
C ILE A 364 26.82 14.26 28.10
N ASP A 365 25.92 14.97 28.78
CA ASP A 365 24.72 15.65 28.23
C ASP A 365 23.71 14.76 27.46
N VAL A 366 23.78 13.45 27.64
CA VAL A 366 22.92 12.48 26.94
C VAL A 366 21.44 12.74 27.24
N GLY A 367 20.66 12.94 26.19
CA GLY A 367 19.24 13.27 26.25
C GLY A 367 18.92 14.77 26.42
N ASN A 368 19.92 15.60 26.72
CA ASN A 368 19.77 17.03 27.00
C ASN A 368 20.34 17.94 25.89
N ALA A 369 21.46 17.54 25.29
CA ALA A 369 22.08 18.26 24.18
C ALA A 369 22.54 17.28 23.08
N GLY A 370 22.61 17.76 21.83
CA GLY A 370 23.13 17.01 20.69
C GLY A 370 24.34 17.69 20.07
N ARG A 371 25.32 16.89 19.67
CA ARG A 371 26.52 17.36 18.94
C ARG A 371 26.79 16.47 17.73
N TYR A 372 26.81 17.10 16.56
CA TYR A 372 26.96 16.41 15.28
C TYR A 372 28.11 16.99 14.47
N TRP A 373 29.03 16.14 14.04
CA TRP A 373 30.18 16.58 13.27
C TRP A 373 29.77 17.18 11.92
N SER A 374 30.46 18.25 11.55
CA SER A 374 30.61 18.66 10.16
C SER A 374 31.91 18.14 9.54
N SER A 375 31.99 18.16 8.22
CA SER A 375 33.21 17.87 7.46
C SER A 375 34.22 19.02 7.43
N ASN A 376 33.90 20.21 7.97
CA ASN A 376 34.81 21.35 7.94
C ASN A 376 35.67 21.43 9.20
N ALA A 377 36.99 21.52 9.02
CA ALA A 377 37.95 21.77 10.09
C ALA A 377 38.07 23.27 10.42
N ASN A 378 38.50 23.56 11.64
CA ASN A 378 39.03 24.86 12.05
C ASN A 378 40.28 24.64 12.93
N GLY A 379 41.45 24.53 12.30
CA GLY A 379 42.70 24.19 12.99
C GLY A 379 42.63 22.84 13.71
N SER A 380 42.91 22.85 15.03
CA SER A 380 42.78 21.69 15.93
C SER A 380 41.34 21.34 16.32
N PHE A 381 40.38 22.17 15.87
CA PHE A 381 38.96 22.02 16.11
C PHE A 381 38.22 21.70 14.80
N ALA A 382 36.94 21.44 14.89
CA ALA A 382 36.05 21.34 13.74
C ALA A 382 34.67 21.91 14.06
N TYR A 383 33.94 22.31 13.03
CA TYR A 383 32.58 22.83 13.17
C TYR A 383 31.62 21.68 13.51
N VAL A 384 30.66 21.97 14.37
CA VAL A 384 29.70 21.01 14.93
C VAL A 384 28.34 21.66 14.95
N LEU A 385 27.29 20.93 14.59
CA LEU A 385 25.93 21.34 14.97
C LEU A 385 25.72 21.00 16.44
N GLU A 386 25.55 22.04 17.25
CA GLU A 386 25.21 21.93 18.67
C GLU A 386 23.77 22.38 18.87
N PHE A 387 23.02 21.62 19.65
CA PHE A 387 21.68 22.03 20.06
C PHE A 387 21.34 21.55 21.47
N SER A 388 20.49 22.32 22.14
CA SER A 388 19.88 22.03 23.43
C SER A 388 18.55 22.79 23.53
N SER A 389 17.89 22.80 24.68
CA SER A 389 16.66 23.56 24.84
C SER A 389 16.89 25.05 24.51
N ASN A 390 16.07 25.61 23.60
CA ASN A 390 16.14 26.99 23.12
C ASN A 390 17.42 27.35 22.35
N TYR A 391 18.24 26.36 21.96
CA TYR A 391 19.51 26.59 21.30
C TYR A 391 19.75 25.61 20.15
N ALA A 392 20.17 26.13 19.00
CA ALA A 392 20.70 25.35 17.89
C ALA A 392 21.63 26.25 17.08
N SER A 393 22.90 25.89 16.92
CA SER A 393 23.85 26.66 16.13
C SER A 393 25.05 25.84 15.68
N VAL A 394 25.88 26.42 14.81
CA VAL A 394 27.17 25.85 14.38
C VAL A 394 28.29 26.79 14.83
N PRO A 395 28.77 26.67 16.08
CA PRO A 395 29.83 27.53 16.60
C PRO A 395 31.15 27.28 15.90
N SER A 396 31.99 28.31 15.81
CA SER A 396 33.24 28.25 15.05
C SER A 396 34.43 27.64 15.80
N ASN A 397 34.39 27.48 17.12
CA ASN A 397 35.65 27.32 17.87
C ASN A 397 35.60 26.56 19.22
N ASN A 398 34.80 25.50 19.38
CA ASN A 398 34.70 24.82 20.69
C ASN A 398 34.93 23.29 20.71
N ASN A 399 34.93 22.58 19.57
CA ASN A 399 35.05 21.11 19.58
C ASN A 399 36.37 20.58 19.02
N ARG A 400 37.21 20.04 19.92
CA ARG A 400 38.48 19.40 19.56
C ARG A 400 38.24 18.22 18.64
N LYS A 401 39.06 18.05 17.61
CA LYS A 401 38.94 16.91 16.66
C LYS A 401 38.99 15.53 17.33
N ALA A 402 39.60 15.44 18.50
CA ALA A 402 39.66 14.21 19.30
C ALA A 402 38.37 13.93 20.12
N ASN A 403 37.38 14.83 20.16
CA ASN A 403 36.08 14.55 20.80
C ASN A 403 35.36 13.40 20.06
N GLY A 404 34.60 12.59 20.78
CA GLY A 404 33.69 11.62 20.18
C GLY A 404 32.32 12.23 19.99
N LEU A 405 31.95 12.57 18.75
CA LEU A 405 30.61 13.09 18.41
C LEU A 405 29.92 12.19 17.38
N THR A 406 28.60 12.31 17.30
CA THR A 406 27.80 11.53 16.36
C THR A 406 27.89 12.10 14.95
N VAL A 407 27.63 11.25 13.95
CA VAL A 407 27.54 11.64 12.54
C VAL A 407 26.17 11.27 11.99
N ARG A 408 25.51 12.26 11.35
CA ARG A 408 24.31 12.07 10.54
C ARG A 408 24.67 12.30 9.07
N CYS A 409 24.73 11.23 8.29
CA CYS A 409 25.16 11.32 6.89
C CYS A 409 24.13 12.06 6.03
N VAL A 410 24.63 12.73 4.99
CA VAL A 410 23.84 13.44 3.99
C VAL A 410 24.36 13.11 2.59
N LYS A 411 23.52 13.27 1.57
CA LYS A 411 23.92 13.28 0.16
C LYS A 411 23.08 14.28 -0.64
N ASN A 412 23.56 14.61 -1.83
CA ASN A 412 22.77 15.36 -2.79
C ASN A 412 21.67 14.46 -3.39
N LYS A 413 20.52 15.05 -3.69
CA LYS A 413 19.38 14.38 -4.30
C LYS A 413 19.68 13.89 -5.71
#